data_AF-A0A1X9QDE7-F1
#
_entry.id   AF-A0A1X9QDE7-F1
#
_cell.length_a   1.000
_cell.length_b   1.000
_cell.length_c   1.000
_cell.angle_alpha   90.00
_cell.angle_beta   90.00
_cell.angle_gamma   90.00
#
_symmetry.space_group_name_H-M   'P 1'
#
loop_
_entity.id
_entity.type
_entity.pdbx_description
1 polymer ?
#
loop_
_entity_poly.entity_id
_entity_poly.type
_entity_poly.pdbx_seq_one_letter_code
_entity_poly.pdbx_strand_id
1 'polypeptide(L)'
;MTHINKLINDLLSILPANKSKIASFLSNYSIEDQCALISAIYIGRDNIHCNNFTEGRDAPYFIPGDQHIGYHRFFATGKSPNWEIEPTEFARIIFEKQNNLSQYFTAFIRCSGGSGYNIAEF
;
A
#
# COMPACT_ATOMS: atom_id res chain seq x y z
N MET A 1 12.96 -8.70 -1.58
CA MET A 1 11.78 -7.82 -1.51
C MET A 1 11.83 -6.87 -2.68
N THR A 2 10.70 -6.69 -3.36
CA THR A 2 10.59 -5.72 -4.46
C THR A 2 10.30 -4.32 -3.91
N HIS A 3 10.94 -3.31 -4.48
CA HIS A 3 10.69 -1.91 -4.12
C HIS A 3 9.24 -1.51 -4.42
N ILE A 4 8.56 -0.82 -3.50
CA ILE A 4 7.13 -0.52 -3.61
C ILE A 4 6.75 0.27 -4.88
N ASN A 5 7.56 1.26 -5.29
CA ASN A 5 7.36 1.96 -6.56
C ASN A 5 7.30 1.02 -7.79
N LYS A 6 8.12 -0.03 -7.82
CA LYS A 6 8.07 -1.03 -8.90
C LYS A 6 6.77 -1.83 -8.84
N LEU A 7 6.37 -2.29 -7.65
CA LEU A 7 5.11 -3.02 -7.47
C LEU A 7 3.89 -2.20 -7.92
N ILE A 8 3.86 -0.92 -7.54
CA ILE A 8 2.81 0.03 -7.94
C ILE A 8 2.77 0.19 -9.47
N ASN A 9 3.93 0.45 -10.09
CA ASN A 9 4.00 0.65 -11.54
C ASN A 9 3.60 -0.62 -12.32
N ASP A 10 4.09 -1.78 -11.89
CA ASP A 10 3.75 -3.05 -12.52
C ASP A 10 2.24 -3.32 -12.40
N LEU A 11 1.63 -3.07 -11.22
CA LEU A 11 0.18 -3.21 -11.03
C LEU A 11 -0.60 -2.24 -11.92
N LEU A 12 -0.25 -0.95 -11.94
CA LEU A 12 -0.94 0.05 -12.76
C LEU A 12 -0.86 -0.28 -14.26
N SER A 13 0.23 -0.90 -14.72
CA SER A 13 0.41 -1.28 -16.13
C SER A 13 -0.56 -2.34 -16.65
N ILE A 14 -1.14 -3.15 -15.75
CA ILE A 14 -2.08 -4.21 -16.13
C ILE A 14 -3.54 -3.79 -16.02
N LEU A 15 -3.82 -2.64 -15.39
CA LEU A 15 -5.17 -2.16 -15.09
C LEU A 15 -5.77 -1.32 -16.24
N PRO A 16 -7.10 -1.34 -16.42
CA PRO A 16 -8.08 -2.13 -15.68
C PRO A 16 -7.98 -3.64 -16.01
N ALA A 17 -8.29 -4.48 -15.03
CA ALA A 17 -8.19 -5.93 -15.16
C ALA A 17 -9.31 -6.63 -14.38
N ASN A 18 -9.69 -7.83 -14.83
CA ASN A 18 -10.58 -8.67 -14.04
C ASN A 18 -9.83 -9.30 -12.84
N LYS A 19 -10.60 -9.79 -11.86
CA LYS A 19 -10.05 -10.40 -10.64
C LYS A 19 -9.08 -11.56 -10.91
N SER A 20 -9.31 -12.35 -11.96
CA SER A 20 -8.42 -13.47 -12.31
C SER A 20 -7.05 -12.99 -12.78
N LYS A 21 -7.00 -11.99 -13.68
CA LYS A 21 -5.73 -11.40 -14.15
C LYS A 21 -4.98 -10.72 -13.01
N ILE A 22 -5.68 -10.07 -12.07
CA ILE A 22 -5.08 -9.50 -10.86
C ILE A 22 -4.49 -10.60 -9.97
N ALA A 23 -5.21 -11.71 -9.76
CA ALA A 23 -4.68 -12.83 -8.98
C ALA A 23 -3.42 -13.43 -9.62
N SER A 24 -3.41 -13.60 -10.96
CA SER A 24 -2.22 -14.04 -11.69
C SER A 24 -1.05 -13.05 -11.62
N PHE A 25 -1.33 -11.74 -11.55
CA PHE A 25 -0.31 -10.74 -11.30
C PHE A 25 0.28 -10.90 -9.89
N LEU A 26 -0.57 -11.01 -8.86
CA LEU A 26 -0.13 -11.15 -7.48
C LEU A 26 0.70 -12.42 -7.26
N SER A 27 0.39 -13.52 -7.95
CA SER A 27 1.16 -14.77 -7.85
C SER A 27 2.61 -14.67 -8.33
N ASN A 28 2.99 -13.60 -9.04
CA ASN A 28 4.39 -13.35 -9.42
C ASN A 28 5.22 -12.70 -8.30
N TYR A 29 4.59 -12.32 -7.19
CA TYR A 29 5.23 -11.61 -6.08
C TYR A 29 5.11 -12.39 -4.78
N SER A 30 6.08 -12.20 -3.88
CA SER A 30 6.05 -12.81 -2.54
C SER A 30 4.86 -12.29 -1.74
N ILE A 31 4.47 -13.02 -0.68
CA ILE A 31 3.33 -12.59 0.13
C ILE A 31 3.55 -11.21 0.76
N GLU A 32 4.77 -10.90 1.15
CA GLU A 32 5.14 -9.60 1.72
C GLU A 32 5.05 -8.47 0.68
N ASP A 33 5.40 -8.75 -0.58
CA ASP A 33 5.23 -7.81 -1.69
C ASP A 33 3.74 -7.56 -1.99
N GLN A 34 2.92 -8.60 -1.89
CA GLN A 34 1.46 -8.45 -2.01
C GLN A 34 0.89 -7.64 -0.83
N CYS A 35 1.34 -7.89 0.40
CA CYS A 35 0.96 -7.12 1.57
C CYS A 35 1.32 -5.63 1.40
N ALA A 36 2.51 -5.35 0.87
CA ALA A 36 2.97 -3.99 0.63
C ALA A 36 2.03 -3.23 -0.33
N LEU A 37 1.56 -3.88 -1.41
CA LEU A 37 0.57 -3.29 -2.31
C LEU A 37 -0.73 -2.96 -1.57
N ILE A 38 -1.27 -3.90 -0.80
CA ILE A 38 -2.51 -3.69 -0.06
C ILE A 38 -2.36 -2.58 0.99
N SER A 39 -1.28 -2.60 1.76
CA SER A 39 -1.00 -1.56 2.74
C SER A 39 -0.85 -0.19 2.07
N ALA A 40 -0.11 -0.07 0.97
CA ALA A 40 0.01 1.19 0.23
C ALA A 40 -1.35 1.71 -0.28
N ILE A 41 -2.27 0.82 -0.68
CA ILE A 41 -3.64 1.20 -1.07
C ILE A 41 -4.38 1.83 0.10
N TYR A 42 -4.38 1.18 1.27
CA TYR A 42 -5.10 1.67 2.45
C TYR A 42 -4.50 2.97 3.00
N ILE A 43 -3.18 3.05 3.09
CA ILE A 43 -2.48 4.26 3.54
C ILE A 43 -2.79 5.42 2.58
N GLY A 44 -2.68 5.19 1.28
CA GLY A 44 -2.98 6.20 0.27
C GLY A 44 -4.44 6.68 0.30
N ARG A 45 -5.38 5.76 0.47
CA ARG A 45 -6.81 6.07 0.62
C ARG A 45 -7.05 6.98 1.82
N ASP A 46 -6.47 6.66 2.96
CA ASP A 46 -6.71 7.38 4.22
C ASP A 46 -6.02 8.76 4.25
N ASN A 47 -5.09 9.01 3.33
CA ASN A 47 -4.33 10.26 3.22
C ASN A 47 -4.57 11.01 1.90
N ILE A 48 -5.68 10.75 1.21
CA ILE A 48 -5.95 11.27 -0.13
C ILE A 48 -5.93 12.81 -0.23
N HIS A 49 -6.28 13.49 0.87
CA HIS A 49 -6.33 14.95 1.00
C HIS A 49 -5.14 15.54 1.78
N CYS A 50 -4.18 14.71 2.21
CA CYS A 50 -3.04 15.14 3.02
C CYS A 50 -1.79 15.32 2.15
N ASN A 51 -0.84 16.12 2.62
CA ASN A 51 0.50 16.26 2.04
C ASN A 51 1.56 15.45 2.78
N ASN A 52 1.27 15.02 4.01
CA ASN A 52 2.13 14.20 4.84
C ASN A 52 1.26 13.25 5.70
N PHE A 53 1.90 12.38 6.47
CA PHE A 53 1.23 11.39 7.32
C PHE A 53 0.65 11.92 8.63
N THR A 54 0.99 13.14 9.03
CA THR A 54 0.59 13.73 10.32
C THR A 54 -0.57 14.73 10.18
N GLU A 55 -0.82 15.22 8.97
CA GLU A 55 -1.88 16.18 8.68
C GLU A 55 -3.27 15.63 9.01
N GLY A 56 -4.04 16.41 9.77
CA GLY A 56 -5.41 16.06 10.15
C GLY A 56 -5.54 14.99 11.23
N ARG A 57 -4.46 14.67 11.96
CA ARG A 57 -4.49 13.68 13.05
C ARG A 57 -4.15 14.31 14.39
N ASP A 58 -4.90 13.94 15.42
CA ASP A 58 -4.63 14.32 16.82
C ASP A 58 -3.35 13.65 17.35
N ALA A 59 -3.03 12.45 16.84
CA ALA A 59 -1.79 11.72 17.14
C ALA A 59 -1.14 11.19 15.84
N PRO A 60 0.16 11.41 15.63
CA PRO A 60 0.85 10.93 14.45
C PRO A 60 1.12 9.42 14.54
N TYR A 61 0.60 8.63 13.59
CA TYR A 61 1.01 7.22 13.40
C TYR A 61 2.44 7.10 12.84
N PHE A 62 3.00 8.20 12.35
CA PHE A 62 4.36 8.27 11.86
C PHE A 62 5.09 9.41 12.58
N ILE A 63 6.09 9.05 13.39
CA ILE A 63 7.03 9.99 14.00
C ILE A 63 8.36 9.86 13.24
N PRO A 64 8.99 10.95 12.78
CA PRO A 64 10.32 10.89 12.18
C PRO A 64 11.32 10.17 13.09
N GLY A 65 12.00 9.14 12.58
CA GLY A 65 12.86 8.23 13.36
C GLY A 65 12.19 6.91 13.72
N ASP A 66 10.87 6.80 13.57
CA ASP A 66 10.08 5.60 13.85
C ASP A 66 9.56 4.94 12.56
N GLN A 67 10.48 4.75 11.62
CA GLN A 67 10.18 4.19 10.29
C GLN A 67 9.69 2.75 10.35
N HIS A 68 9.80 2.10 11.51
CA HIS A 68 9.47 0.69 11.74
C HIS A 68 8.19 0.46 12.56
N ILE A 69 7.71 1.43 13.35
CA ILE A 69 6.43 1.31 14.09
C ILE A 69 5.29 2.03 13.34
N GLY A 70 5.60 2.95 12.42
CA GLY A 70 4.62 3.64 11.59
C GLY A 70 4.10 2.84 10.40
N TYR A 71 4.10 3.44 9.21
CA TYR A 71 3.66 2.77 7.99
C TYR A 71 4.68 1.75 7.49
N HIS A 72 4.27 0.49 7.34
CA HIS A 72 5.10 -0.62 6.83
C HIS A 72 4.29 -1.54 5.90
N ARG A 73 4.95 -2.48 5.23
CA ARG A 73 4.32 -3.46 4.28
C ARG A 73 3.10 -4.19 4.79
N PHE A 74 3.03 -4.42 6.09
CA PHE A 74 1.99 -5.19 6.75
C PHE A 74 0.99 -4.32 7.51
N PHE A 75 1.06 -2.99 7.36
CA PHE A 75 0.28 -2.03 8.13
C PHE A 75 -1.22 -2.33 8.08
N ALA A 76 -1.75 -2.62 6.89
CA ALA A 76 -3.18 -2.90 6.73
C ALA A 76 -3.50 -4.40 6.85
N THR A 77 -2.55 -5.27 6.53
CA THR A 77 -2.82 -6.70 6.36
C THR A 77 -2.57 -7.52 7.61
N GLY A 78 -1.76 -7.02 8.54
CA GLY A 78 -1.10 -7.87 9.53
C GLY A 78 -0.15 -8.86 8.85
N LYS A 79 0.28 -9.88 9.60
CA LYS A 79 1.15 -10.95 9.10
C LYS A 79 0.81 -12.28 9.77
N SER A 80 1.09 -13.38 9.07
CA SER A 80 0.92 -14.74 9.61
C SER A 80 1.55 -14.88 11.01
N PRO A 81 0.86 -15.55 11.97
CA PRO A 81 -0.44 -16.22 11.82
C PRO A 81 -1.66 -15.31 12.02
N ASN A 82 -1.46 -14.02 12.29
CA ASN A 82 -2.53 -13.08 12.67
C ASN A 82 -2.78 -12.09 11.53
N TRP A 83 -3.55 -12.52 10.53
CA TRP A 83 -3.96 -11.66 9.43
C TRP A 83 -5.13 -10.78 9.84
N GLU A 84 -5.00 -9.48 9.61
CA GLU A 84 -6.12 -8.52 9.64
C GLU A 84 -6.87 -8.54 8.29
N ILE A 85 -6.12 -8.76 7.20
CA ILE A 85 -6.64 -9.00 5.86
C ILE A 85 -5.97 -10.25 5.32
N GLU A 86 -6.76 -11.29 5.10
CA GLU A 86 -6.29 -12.56 4.55
C GLU A 86 -5.76 -12.40 3.11
N PRO A 87 -4.65 -13.08 2.73
CA PRO A 87 -4.10 -13.00 1.38
C PRO A 87 -5.07 -13.37 0.26
N THR A 88 -6.04 -14.25 0.55
CA THR A 88 -7.09 -14.64 -0.39
C THR A 88 -7.97 -13.47 -0.84
N GLU A 89 -8.02 -12.39 -0.06
CA GLU A 89 -8.84 -11.21 -0.32
C GLU A 89 -8.14 -10.16 -1.22
N PHE A 90 -6.82 -10.25 -1.39
CA PHE A 90 -6.03 -9.20 -2.02
C PHE A 90 -6.47 -8.89 -3.46
N ALA A 91 -6.71 -9.92 -4.27
CA ALA A 91 -7.16 -9.74 -5.64
C ALA A 91 -8.55 -9.08 -5.72
N ARG A 92 -9.45 -9.40 -4.78
CA ARG A 92 -10.77 -8.79 -4.67
C ARG A 92 -10.66 -7.31 -4.32
N ILE A 93 -9.84 -6.97 -3.32
CA ILE A 93 -9.61 -5.59 -2.88
C ILE A 93 -9.09 -4.71 -4.02
N ILE A 94 -8.09 -5.19 -4.77
CA ILE A 94 -7.54 -4.47 -5.92
C ILE A 94 -8.62 -4.29 -6.99
N PHE A 95 -9.37 -5.34 -7.33
CA PHE A 95 -10.42 -5.29 -8.34
C PHE A 95 -11.52 -4.28 -8.00
N GLU A 96 -12.00 -4.28 -6.76
CA GLU A 96 -13.06 -3.37 -6.29
C GLU A 96 -12.59 -1.91 -6.25
N LYS A 97 -11.31 -1.67 -5.99
CA LYS A 97 -10.74 -0.32 -5.85
C LYS A 97 -10.08 0.20 -7.12
N GLN A 98 -10.00 -0.59 -8.19
CA GLN A 98 -9.15 -0.32 -9.36
C GLN A 98 -9.30 1.07 -9.97
N ASN A 99 -10.52 1.62 -9.97
CA ASN A 99 -10.81 2.95 -10.52
C ASN A 99 -10.18 4.10 -9.72
N ASN A 100 -9.78 3.86 -8.47
CA ASN A 100 -9.19 4.87 -7.59
C ASN A 100 -7.73 4.58 -7.25
N LEU A 101 -7.16 3.45 -7.70
CA LEU A 101 -5.81 3.03 -7.29
C LEU A 101 -4.72 4.04 -7.66
N SER A 102 -4.81 4.66 -8.84
CA SER A 102 -3.86 5.71 -9.24
C SER A 102 -3.87 6.88 -8.25
N GLN A 103 -5.05 7.30 -7.79
CA GLN A 103 -5.18 8.38 -6.81
C GLN A 103 -4.63 7.97 -5.44
N TYR A 104 -4.93 6.75 -4.99
CA TYR A 104 -4.43 6.25 -3.69
C TYR A 104 -2.90 6.13 -3.70
N PHE A 105 -2.31 5.53 -4.74
CA PHE A 105 -0.85 5.41 -4.82
C PHE A 105 -0.16 6.77 -4.95
N THR A 106 -0.77 7.72 -5.66
CA THR A 106 -0.27 9.11 -5.73
C THR A 106 -0.25 9.75 -4.34
N ALA A 107 -1.31 9.59 -3.55
CA ALA A 107 -1.37 10.10 -2.18
C ALA A 107 -0.35 9.42 -1.26
N PHE A 108 -0.20 8.09 -1.34
CA PHE A 108 0.81 7.35 -0.59
C PHE A 108 2.24 7.83 -0.87
N ILE A 109 2.59 8.02 -2.14
CA ILE A 109 3.93 8.51 -2.55
C ILE A 109 4.13 9.95 -2.08
N ARG A 110 3.13 10.82 -2.30
CA ARG A 110 3.17 12.23 -1.86
C ARG A 110 3.38 12.33 -0.35
N CYS A 111 2.57 11.62 0.43
CA CYS A 111 2.65 11.67 1.89
C CYS A 111 3.93 11.06 2.44
N SER A 112 4.48 10.02 1.79
CA SER A 112 5.81 9.50 2.12
C SER A 112 6.87 10.60 2.00
N GLY A 113 6.88 11.31 0.87
CA GLY A 113 7.80 12.42 0.64
C GLY A 113 7.59 13.59 1.60
N GLY A 114 6.34 14.02 1.81
CA GLY A 114 6.02 15.14 2.71
C GLY A 114 6.27 14.85 4.19
N SER A 115 6.39 13.58 4.58
CA SER A 115 6.79 13.15 5.92
C SER A 115 8.29 12.88 6.07
N GLY A 116 9.08 12.94 5.00
CA GLY A 116 10.47 12.51 5.02
C GLY A 116 10.65 11.00 5.24
N TYR A 117 9.61 10.20 4.96
CA TYR A 117 9.66 8.74 5.03
C TYR A 117 10.40 8.19 3.81
N ASN A 118 11.42 7.36 4.04
CA ASN A 118 12.14 6.72 2.95
C ASN A 118 11.29 5.58 2.36
N ILE A 119 10.57 5.88 1.27
CA ILE A 119 9.70 4.90 0.59
C ILE A 119 10.46 3.66 0.08
N ALA A 120 11.79 3.72 -0.02
CA ALA A 120 12.63 2.56 -0.36
C ALA A 120 12.74 1.53 0.77
N GLU A 121 12.46 1.93 2.01
CA GLU A 121 12.44 1.08 3.20
C GLU A 121 11.06 0.48 3.50
N PHE A 122 10.06 0.80 2.66
CA PHE A 122 8.67 0.40 2.88
C PHE A 122 8.42 -1.10 2.91
#